data_AF-F0Y7M6-F1
#
_entry.id   AF-F0Y7M6-F1
#
_cell.length_a   1.000
_cell.length_b   1.000
_cell.length_c   1.000
_cell.angle_alpha   90.00
_cell.angle_beta   90.00
_cell.angle_gamma   90.00
#
_symmetry.space_group_name_H-M   'P 1'
#
loop_
_entity.id
_entity.type
_entity.pdbx_description
1 polymer ?
#
loop_
_entity_poly.entity_id
_entity_poly.type
_entity_poly.pdbx_seq_one_letter_code
_entity_poly.pdbx_strand_id
1 'polypeptide(L)'
;MASLAAAQDSSDSDDEAHFWPFAEAFEDDTQTYPYGTLSAVASHVTTPRETALAAARLGDVARDDVFVDLGCGVGAVTNLVHATVGCACLGIDCCEAEVAAARRAAAPPVDGHAATYVTCDLFDMPRHVAGVEAARLVVYMHLIPKLVCRSEVRDLLEPYVRAGARVITSKYHPDYWRAARTDGTLDLRRYDAASLSAADDARWRRLGKWRGFYNSAHAPHLPPGAAPTLDALPWRSGEAYAELARYLEAAPRGARALDVGCGTGENLAALAARFDEALGVDVVQGAADAANERARDLENARAVVGDVLAPGAAAKLGTFDFVFDAQTWHCVRGVDEAAARAFYGALVRPGGRLMVLCGNADEPDERGPVRVARADVERAFDGTGLVLEALSPFRFDATAAYARQDFTEPPLGWRALWRRPAS
;
A
#
# COMPACT_ATOMS: atom_id res chain seq x y z
N MET A 1 27.10 59.06 -1.90
CA MET A 1 26.39 57.83 -2.31
C MET A 1 26.62 56.78 -1.24
N ALA A 2 25.53 56.18 -0.76
CA ALA A 2 25.34 55.70 0.60
C ALA A 2 26.25 54.56 1.08
N SER A 3 26.36 54.52 2.41
CA SER A 3 27.20 53.70 3.28
C SER A 3 26.75 52.24 3.38
N LEU A 4 27.73 51.36 3.54
CA LEU A 4 27.59 50.05 4.19
C LEU A 4 27.01 50.21 5.60
N ALA A 5 26.00 49.40 5.93
CA ALA A 5 25.61 49.08 7.30
C ALA A 5 25.11 47.64 7.34
N ALA A 6 25.75 46.85 8.19
CA ALA A 6 25.40 45.47 8.49
C ALA A 6 24.16 45.41 9.39
N ALA A 7 23.31 44.41 9.16
CA ALA A 7 22.38 43.85 10.15
C ALA A 7 22.26 42.35 9.81
N GLN A 8 23.01 41.53 10.53
CA GLN A 8 22.47 40.54 11.48
C GLN A 8 21.80 39.36 10.77
N ASP A 9 22.62 38.33 10.56
CA ASP A 9 22.23 36.99 10.17
C ASP A 9 21.56 36.31 11.38
N SER A 10 20.23 36.34 11.42
CA SER A 10 19.42 35.60 12.38
C SER A 10 19.24 34.19 11.85
N SER A 11 19.71 33.22 12.61
CA SER A 11 19.35 31.82 12.51
C SER A 11 17.83 31.67 12.47
N ASP A 12 17.29 31.24 11.34
CA ASP A 12 15.97 30.62 11.28
C ASP A 12 16.07 29.31 10.50
N SER A 13 15.58 28.28 11.15
CA SER A 13 15.41 26.92 10.68
C SER A 13 14.29 26.86 9.66
N ASP A 14 14.62 26.73 8.38
CA ASP A 14 13.66 26.36 7.35
C ASP A 14 13.62 24.84 7.22
N ASP A 15 12.72 24.22 7.98
CA ASP A 15 12.09 22.94 7.63
C ASP A 15 11.30 23.17 6.33
N GLU A 16 11.97 23.13 5.18
CA GLU A 16 11.29 23.08 3.89
C GLU A 16 10.48 21.78 3.80
N ALA A 17 9.17 21.94 3.94
CA ALA A 17 8.19 20.95 3.54
C ALA A 17 8.49 20.55 2.09
N HIS A 18 8.94 19.31 1.89
CA HIS A 18 9.13 18.72 0.57
C HIS A 18 7.79 18.71 -0.19
N PHE A 19 7.56 19.75 -0.97
CA PHE A 19 6.53 19.80 -2.00
C PHE A 19 6.78 18.67 -3.00
N TRP A 20 5.82 17.75 -3.09
CA TRP A 20 5.83 16.67 -4.07
C TRP A 20 5.20 17.18 -5.38
N PRO A 21 5.87 17.08 -6.54
CA PRO A 21 5.44 17.74 -7.78
C PRO A 21 4.33 16.98 -8.54
N PHE A 22 3.27 16.54 -7.84
CA PHE A 22 2.18 15.75 -8.47
C PHE A 22 0.77 16.04 -7.92
N ALA A 23 0.52 17.25 -7.41
CA ALA A 23 -0.87 17.66 -7.11
C ALA A 23 -1.76 17.67 -8.37
N GLU A 24 -1.18 17.81 -9.56
CA GLU A 24 -1.92 17.95 -10.83
C GLU A 24 -1.99 16.67 -11.68
N ALA A 25 -1.38 15.55 -11.26
CA ALA A 25 -1.38 14.30 -12.06
C ALA A 25 -2.64 13.44 -11.90
N PHE A 26 -3.63 13.93 -11.15
CA PHE A 26 -4.93 13.26 -10.97
C PHE A 26 -6.09 14.01 -11.64
N GLU A 27 -5.82 15.13 -12.33
CA GLU A 27 -6.83 15.87 -13.07
C GLU A 27 -6.89 15.41 -14.53
N ASP A 28 -8.09 14.95 -14.87
CA ASP A 28 -8.63 14.59 -16.19
C ASP A 28 -7.96 13.46 -16.99
N ASP A 29 -8.75 12.39 -17.17
CA ASP A 29 -8.71 11.39 -18.25
C ASP A 29 -7.92 10.06 -18.08
N THR A 30 -7.37 9.75 -16.90
CA THR A 30 -6.87 8.37 -16.61
C THR A 30 -7.76 7.52 -15.68
N GLN A 31 -8.95 8.01 -15.32
CA GLN A 31 -9.86 7.35 -14.38
C GLN A 31 -10.56 6.09 -14.94
N THR A 32 -10.43 5.79 -16.24
CA THR A 32 -11.34 4.86 -16.94
C THR A 32 -10.72 3.57 -17.50
N TYR A 33 -9.46 3.25 -17.22
CA TYR A 33 -8.81 2.12 -17.91
C TYR A 33 -8.68 0.81 -17.08
N PRO A 34 -9.20 -0.32 -17.59
CA PRO A 34 -9.44 -1.55 -16.84
C PRO A 34 -8.27 -2.56 -16.92
N TYR A 35 -7.29 -2.51 -16.00
CA TYR A 35 -6.12 -3.41 -16.07
C TYR A 35 -5.87 -4.22 -14.79
N GLY A 36 -6.39 -5.46 -14.76
CA GLY A 36 -5.93 -6.54 -13.88
C GLY A 36 -4.71 -7.29 -14.47
N THR A 37 -4.12 -8.24 -13.73
CA THR A 37 -2.88 -8.98 -14.10
C THR A 37 -3.00 -9.88 -15.33
N LEU A 38 -4.22 -10.08 -15.83
CA LEU A 38 -4.56 -10.85 -17.03
C LEU A 38 -5.25 -10.00 -18.11
N SER A 39 -5.08 -8.68 -18.09
CA SER A 39 -5.83 -7.80 -18.97
C SER A 39 -5.24 -7.76 -20.39
N ALA A 40 -5.93 -8.40 -21.34
CA ALA A 40 -5.62 -8.36 -22.76
C ALA A 40 -5.86 -6.99 -23.44
N VAL A 41 -6.25 -5.96 -22.68
CA VAL A 41 -6.51 -4.60 -23.18
C VAL A 41 -5.44 -3.58 -22.80
N ALA A 42 -4.40 -3.97 -22.05
CA ALA A 42 -3.29 -3.06 -21.75
C ALA A 42 -2.63 -2.66 -23.07
N SER A 43 -2.64 -1.37 -23.40
CA SER A 43 -2.05 -0.90 -24.65
C SER A 43 -0.55 -1.16 -24.63
N HIS A 44 -0.08 -2.00 -25.55
CA HIS A 44 1.34 -2.24 -25.75
C HIS A 44 2.03 -0.92 -26.11
N VAL A 45 2.88 -0.41 -25.22
CA VAL A 45 3.75 0.74 -25.49
C VAL A 45 5.13 0.22 -25.80
N THR A 46 5.52 0.30 -27.07
CA THR A 46 6.87 -0.10 -27.47
C THR A 46 7.90 0.79 -26.80
N THR A 47 8.77 0.19 -25.99
CA THR A 47 9.90 0.88 -25.37
C THR A 47 10.87 1.33 -26.47
N PRO A 48 11.24 2.63 -26.54
CA PRO A 48 12.21 3.11 -27.51
C PRO A 48 13.54 2.36 -27.41
N ARG A 49 14.20 2.14 -28.56
CA ARG A 49 15.47 1.41 -28.65
C ARG A 49 16.53 1.97 -27.69
N GLU A 50 16.63 3.30 -27.61
CA GLU A 50 17.60 3.97 -26.74
C GLU A 50 17.34 3.72 -25.25
N THR A 51 16.07 3.71 -24.83
CA THR A 51 15.63 3.41 -23.47
C THR A 51 15.98 1.98 -23.09
N ALA A 52 15.72 1.01 -23.97
CA ALA A 52 16.05 -0.39 -23.75
C ALA A 52 17.57 -0.62 -23.60
N LEU A 53 18.37 0.01 -24.45
CA LEU A 53 19.84 -0.06 -24.33
C LEU A 53 20.36 0.67 -23.09
N ALA A 54 19.75 1.79 -22.71
CA ALA A 54 20.08 2.50 -21.48
C ALA A 54 19.72 1.67 -20.24
N ALA A 55 18.59 0.96 -20.26
CA ALA A 55 18.20 0.04 -19.19
C ALA A 55 19.21 -1.09 -19.01
N ALA A 56 19.66 -1.71 -20.12
CA ALA A 56 20.70 -2.73 -20.06
C ALA A 56 22.03 -2.20 -19.50
N ARG A 57 22.43 -0.98 -19.89
CA ARG A 57 23.61 -0.30 -19.32
C ARG A 57 23.44 0.03 -17.84
N LEU A 58 22.29 0.59 -17.45
CA LEU A 58 22.00 0.93 -16.06
C LEU A 58 21.98 -0.31 -15.16
N GLY A 59 21.52 -1.45 -15.71
CA GLY A 59 21.55 -2.76 -15.07
C GLY A 59 22.91 -3.43 -15.01
N ASP A 60 23.96 -2.85 -15.61
CA ASP A 60 25.25 -3.51 -15.83
C ASP A 60 25.06 -4.91 -16.44
N VAL A 61 24.14 -5.08 -17.41
CA VAL A 61 23.84 -6.40 -17.99
C VAL A 61 25.08 -6.94 -18.68
N ALA A 62 25.57 -8.06 -18.16
CA ALA A 62 26.72 -8.79 -18.66
C ALA A 62 26.28 -10.01 -19.47
N ARG A 63 27.22 -10.60 -20.20
CA ARG A 63 26.97 -11.74 -21.07
C ARG A 63 26.52 -12.99 -20.32
N ASP A 64 27.04 -13.19 -19.12
CA ASP A 64 26.71 -14.28 -18.22
C ASP A 64 25.44 -14.05 -17.41
N ASP A 65 24.78 -12.89 -17.54
CA ASP A 65 23.50 -12.64 -16.91
C ASP A 65 22.34 -13.37 -17.60
N VAL A 66 21.23 -13.46 -16.88
CA VAL A 66 19.92 -13.78 -17.42
C VAL A 66 19.04 -12.54 -17.31
N PHE A 67 18.70 -11.95 -18.46
CA PHE A 67 17.85 -10.77 -18.54
C PHE A 67 16.38 -11.20 -18.63
N VAL A 68 15.57 -10.79 -17.65
CA VAL A 68 14.15 -11.12 -17.55
C VAL A 68 13.33 -9.88 -17.86
N ASP A 69 12.51 -9.94 -18.89
CA ASP A 69 11.64 -8.84 -19.34
C ASP A 69 10.19 -9.13 -18.93
N LEU A 70 9.72 -8.48 -17.87
CA LEU A 70 8.36 -8.68 -17.36
C LEU A 70 7.38 -7.74 -18.08
N GLY A 71 6.38 -8.33 -18.73
CA GLY A 71 5.50 -7.62 -19.66
C GLY A 71 6.20 -7.36 -20.99
N CYS A 72 6.87 -8.40 -21.53
CA CYS A 72 7.74 -8.24 -22.71
C CYS A 72 6.97 -7.89 -23.99
N GLY A 73 5.66 -8.12 -24.02
CA GLY A 73 4.82 -8.05 -25.19
C GLY A 73 5.41 -8.78 -26.39
N VAL A 74 5.58 -8.07 -27.51
CA VAL A 74 6.17 -8.63 -28.76
C VAL A 74 7.69 -8.86 -28.70
N GLY A 75 8.33 -8.66 -27.54
CA GLY A 75 9.73 -9.00 -27.30
C GLY A 75 10.76 -7.97 -27.81
N ALA A 76 10.35 -6.71 -28.04
CA ALA A 76 11.24 -5.70 -28.62
C ALA A 76 12.47 -5.41 -27.75
N VAL A 77 12.27 -5.22 -26.43
CA VAL A 77 13.36 -5.01 -25.46
C VAL A 77 14.17 -6.30 -25.31
N THR A 78 13.50 -7.42 -25.01
CA THR A 78 14.14 -8.74 -24.89
C THR A 78 15.09 -9.05 -26.06
N ASN A 79 14.61 -8.94 -27.30
CA ASN A 79 15.41 -9.23 -28.50
C ASN A 79 16.58 -8.26 -28.68
N LEU A 80 16.36 -6.98 -28.42
CA LEU A 80 17.40 -5.97 -28.58
C LEU A 80 18.53 -6.16 -27.57
N VAL A 81 18.20 -6.46 -26.31
CA VAL A 81 19.18 -6.75 -25.27
C VAL A 81 19.95 -8.02 -25.63
N HIS A 82 19.27 -9.10 -26.04
CA HIS A 82 19.93 -10.34 -26.48
C HIS A 82 20.89 -10.08 -27.64
N ALA A 83 20.45 -9.38 -28.69
CA ALA A 83 21.25 -9.11 -29.87
C ALA A 83 22.46 -8.19 -29.60
N THR A 84 22.37 -7.34 -28.57
CA THR A 84 23.43 -6.37 -28.24
C THR A 84 24.44 -6.93 -27.24
N VAL A 85 23.98 -7.65 -26.22
CA VAL A 85 24.82 -8.14 -25.12
C VAL A 85 25.21 -9.62 -25.30
N GLY A 86 24.36 -10.41 -25.94
CA GLY A 86 24.56 -11.85 -26.12
C GLY A 86 24.25 -12.70 -24.88
N CYS A 87 23.57 -12.14 -23.87
CA CYS A 87 23.18 -12.84 -22.65
C CYS A 87 21.88 -13.65 -22.84
N ALA A 88 21.61 -14.61 -21.96
CA ALA A 88 20.34 -15.33 -22.00
C ALA A 88 19.19 -14.36 -21.67
N CYS A 89 18.09 -14.43 -22.41
CA CYS A 89 16.93 -13.56 -22.19
C CYS A 89 15.64 -14.39 -22.03
N LEU A 90 14.78 -13.94 -21.12
CA LEU A 90 13.46 -14.51 -20.87
C LEU A 90 12.43 -13.39 -20.92
N GLY A 91 11.60 -13.36 -21.95
CA GLY A 91 10.40 -12.51 -22.00
C GLY A 91 9.20 -13.23 -21.39
N ILE A 92 8.50 -12.57 -20.48
CA ILE A 92 7.27 -13.06 -19.85
C ILE A 92 6.13 -12.09 -20.17
N ASP A 93 5.04 -12.60 -20.70
CA ASP A 93 3.81 -11.82 -20.88
C ASP A 93 2.57 -12.71 -20.73
N CYS A 94 1.45 -12.14 -20.29
CA CYS A 94 0.19 -12.87 -20.13
C CYS A 94 -0.56 -13.03 -21.46
N CYS A 95 -0.21 -12.26 -22.49
CA CYS A 95 -0.89 -12.25 -23.79
C CYS A 95 -0.24 -13.23 -24.79
N GLU A 96 -0.85 -14.40 -25.01
CA GLU A 96 -0.35 -15.41 -25.96
C GLU A 96 -0.14 -14.84 -27.37
N ALA A 97 -0.99 -13.92 -27.83
CA ALA A 97 -0.85 -13.34 -29.16
C ALA A 97 0.46 -12.54 -29.31
N GLU A 98 0.82 -11.75 -28.30
CA GLU A 98 2.07 -10.98 -28.29
C GLU A 98 3.29 -11.88 -28.10
N VAL A 99 3.21 -12.84 -27.17
CA VAL A 99 4.28 -13.83 -26.94
C VAL A 99 4.52 -14.68 -28.18
N ALA A 100 3.48 -15.09 -28.90
CA ALA A 100 3.62 -15.82 -30.16
C ALA A 100 4.32 -14.97 -31.24
N ALA A 101 4.06 -13.65 -31.28
CA ALA A 101 4.81 -12.73 -32.14
C ALA A 101 6.28 -12.61 -31.71
N ALA A 102 6.54 -12.53 -30.40
CA ALA A 102 7.88 -12.49 -29.84
C ALA A 102 8.69 -13.75 -30.17
N ARG A 103 8.08 -14.94 -30.06
CA ARG A 103 8.70 -16.23 -30.46
C ARG A 103 9.06 -16.25 -31.95
N ARG A 104 8.20 -15.73 -32.83
CA ARG A 104 8.48 -15.64 -34.28
C ARG A 104 9.60 -14.64 -34.60
N ALA A 105 9.70 -13.57 -33.83
CA ALA A 105 10.69 -12.52 -33.99
C ALA A 105 11.97 -12.74 -33.15
N ALA A 106 12.11 -13.90 -32.50
CA ALA A 106 13.20 -14.18 -31.58
C ALA A 106 14.57 -13.99 -32.25
N ALA A 107 15.44 -13.20 -31.61
CA ALA A 107 16.81 -13.02 -32.06
C ALA A 107 17.56 -14.37 -32.04
N PRO A 108 18.46 -14.61 -33.02
CA PRO A 108 19.17 -15.89 -33.13
C PRO A 108 20.08 -16.13 -31.92
N PRO A 109 20.32 -17.39 -31.52
CA PRO A 109 21.20 -17.71 -30.40
C PRO A 109 22.62 -17.18 -30.58
N VAL A 110 23.23 -16.75 -29.47
CA VAL A 110 24.60 -16.22 -29.43
C VAL A 110 25.41 -17.01 -28.40
N ASP A 111 26.40 -17.77 -28.88
CA ASP A 111 27.26 -18.69 -28.10
C ASP A 111 26.52 -19.54 -27.06
N GLY A 112 25.39 -20.14 -27.47
CA GLY A 112 24.59 -21.03 -26.64
C GLY A 112 23.56 -20.33 -25.75
N HIS A 113 23.56 -18.99 -25.68
CA HIS A 113 22.48 -18.21 -25.07
C HIS A 113 21.38 -17.94 -26.09
N ALA A 114 20.13 -17.84 -25.64
CA ALA A 114 18.98 -17.57 -26.50
C ALA A 114 18.02 -16.57 -25.85
N ALA A 115 17.23 -15.90 -26.69
CA ALA A 115 16.02 -15.20 -26.27
C ALA A 115 14.84 -16.18 -26.27
N THR A 116 14.21 -16.35 -25.10
CA THR A 116 13.08 -17.27 -24.89
C THR A 116 11.86 -16.50 -24.40
N TYR A 117 10.67 -17.03 -24.69
CA TYR A 117 9.41 -16.33 -24.41
C TYR A 117 8.33 -17.28 -23.88
N VAL A 118 7.77 -16.94 -22.73
CA VAL A 118 6.76 -17.74 -22.04
C VAL A 118 5.48 -16.95 -21.82
N THR A 119 4.35 -17.63 -21.98
CA THR A 119 3.04 -17.05 -21.74
C THR A 119 2.58 -17.48 -20.36
N CYS A 120 2.69 -16.59 -19.39
CA CYS A 120 2.26 -16.83 -18.01
C CYS A 120 2.00 -15.52 -17.27
N ASP A 121 1.42 -15.64 -16.08
CA ASP A 121 1.38 -14.51 -15.15
C ASP A 121 2.82 -14.21 -14.67
N LEU A 122 3.18 -12.93 -14.54
CA LEU A 122 4.52 -12.54 -14.08
C LEU A 122 4.87 -13.12 -12.70
N PHE A 123 3.86 -13.42 -11.85
CA PHE A 123 4.06 -14.04 -10.55
C PHE A 123 4.52 -15.51 -10.65
N ASP A 124 4.42 -16.14 -11.83
CA ASP A 124 4.98 -17.47 -12.09
C ASP A 124 6.48 -17.43 -12.50
N MET A 125 7.08 -16.24 -12.60
CA MET A 125 8.51 -16.05 -12.90
C MET A 125 9.45 -16.99 -12.11
N PRO A 126 9.26 -17.28 -10.81
CA PRO A 126 10.13 -18.17 -10.05
C PRO A 126 10.26 -19.58 -10.64
N ARG A 127 9.22 -20.09 -11.33
CA ARG A 127 9.26 -21.39 -11.99
C ARG A 127 10.17 -21.40 -13.21
N HIS A 128 10.31 -20.25 -13.88
CA HIS A 128 11.06 -20.11 -15.14
C HIS A 128 12.52 -19.73 -14.93
N VAL A 129 12.86 -19.17 -13.77
CA VAL A 129 14.26 -18.88 -13.38
C VAL A 129 14.80 -19.82 -12.31
N ALA A 130 14.12 -20.94 -12.08
CA ALA A 130 14.56 -21.97 -11.14
C ALA A 130 15.97 -22.46 -11.49
N GLY A 131 16.89 -22.37 -10.53
CA GLY A 131 18.30 -22.77 -10.71
C GLY A 131 19.20 -21.66 -11.27
N VAL A 132 18.69 -20.48 -11.59
CA VAL A 132 19.52 -19.31 -11.89
C VAL A 132 19.93 -18.64 -10.58
N GLU A 133 21.23 -18.41 -10.39
CA GLU A 133 21.74 -17.64 -9.26
C GLU A 133 21.21 -16.20 -9.29
N ALA A 134 20.67 -15.71 -8.17
CA ALA A 134 20.02 -14.40 -8.12
C ALA A 134 20.94 -13.25 -8.55
N ALA A 135 22.24 -13.31 -8.24
CA ALA A 135 23.22 -12.30 -8.66
C ALA A 135 23.32 -12.14 -10.20
N ARG A 136 22.99 -13.18 -10.95
CA ARG A 136 22.98 -13.20 -12.43
C ARG A 136 21.64 -12.73 -13.02
N LEU A 137 20.61 -12.52 -12.19
CA LEU A 137 19.32 -12.06 -12.67
C LEU A 137 19.32 -10.53 -12.82
N VAL A 138 18.93 -10.09 -14.02
CA VAL A 138 18.61 -8.69 -14.28
C VAL A 138 17.17 -8.61 -14.77
N VAL A 139 16.28 -8.06 -13.95
CA VAL A 139 14.85 -7.95 -14.24
C VAL A 139 14.54 -6.55 -14.77
N TYR A 140 13.86 -6.46 -15.90
CA TYR A 140 13.38 -5.21 -16.47
C TYR A 140 11.85 -5.15 -16.40
N MET A 141 11.32 -3.98 -16.02
CA MET A 141 9.89 -3.72 -15.93
C MET A 141 9.56 -2.37 -16.55
N HIS A 142 8.75 -2.37 -17.61
CA HIS A 142 8.04 -1.18 -18.09
C HIS A 142 6.55 -1.42 -17.96
N LEU A 143 6.13 -1.67 -16.72
CA LEU A 143 4.76 -2.00 -16.37
C LEU A 143 4.02 -0.74 -15.94
N ILE A 144 2.69 -0.77 -16.04
CA ILE A 144 1.84 0.32 -15.56
C ILE A 144 2.05 0.59 -14.05
N PRO A 145 1.89 1.83 -13.57
CA PRO A 145 2.19 2.18 -12.18
C PRO A 145 1.40 1.34 -11.16
N LYS A 146 0.14 1.02 -11.48
CA LYS A 146 -0.72 0.17 -10.65
C LYS A 146 -0.17 -1.24 -10.44
N LEU A 147 0.66 -1.75 -11.34
CA LEU A 147 1.27 -3.07 -11.24
C LEU A 147 2.64 -3.01 -10.58
N VAL A 148 3.51 -2.06 -10.97
CA VAL A 148 4.85 -1.88 -10.38
C VAL A 148 4.79 -1.64 -8.87
N CYS A 149 3.81 -0.89 -8.40
CA CYS A 149 3.65 -0.53 -6.99
C CYS A 149 2.90 -1.59 -6.15
N ARG A 150 2.56 -2.76 -6.72
CA ARG A 150 1.89 -3.83 -5.97
C ARG A 150 2.81 -4.46 -4.94
N SER A 151 2.25 -4.80 -3.79
CA SER A 151 2.96 -5.55 -2.75
C SER A 151 3.43 -6.91 -3.23
N GLU A 152 2.63 -7.57 -4.07
CA GLU A 152 2.98 -8.88 -4.60
C GLU A 152 4.20 -8.83 -5.53
N VAL A 153 4.44 -7.71 -6.23
CA VAL A 153 5.65 -7.53 -7.06
C VAL A 153 6.87 -7.35 -6.17
N ARG A 154 6.73 -6.62 -5.06
CA ARG A 154 7.78 -6.55 -4.04
C ARG A 154 8.06 -7.93 -3.44
N ASP A 155 7.03 -8.65 -3.01
CA ASP A 155 7.16 -9.98 -2.39
C ASP A 155 7.80 -10.99 -3.36
N LEU A 156 7.49 -10.88 -4.66
CA LEU A 156 8.12 -11.66 -5.72
C LEU A 156 9.62 -11.35 -5.85
N LEU A 157 9.99 -10.07 -5.94
CA LEU A 157 11.32 -9.65 -6.37
C LEU A 157 12.30 -9.41 -5.22
N GLU A 158 11.84 -9.02 -4.03
CA GLU A 158 12.69 -8.70 -2.87
C GLU A 158 13.62 -9.85 -2.48
N PRO A 159 13.20 -11.14 -2.46
CA PRO A 159 14.11 -12.25 -2.16
C PRO A 159 15.28 -12.33 -3.14
N TYR A 160 15.03 -12.08 -4.42
CA TYR A 160 16.07 -12.05 -5.46
C TYR A 160 16.98 -10.83 -5.32
N VAL A 161 16.42 -9.65 -5.10
CA VAL A 161 17.18 -8.41 -4.90
C VAL A 161 18.10 -8.52 -3.68
N ARG A 162 17.60 -9.07 -2.56
CA ARG A 162 18.38 -9.34 -1.36
C ARG A 162 19.52 -10.34 -1.61
N ALA A 163 19.32 -11.27 -2.55
CA ALA A 163 20.31 -12.24 -2.99
C ALA A 163 21.21 -11.77 -4.16
N GLY A 164 21.13 -10.49 -4.57
CA GLY A 164 22.03 -9.86 -5.53
C GLY A 164 21.45 -9.55 -6.91
N ALA A 165 20.17 -9.86 -7.15
CA ALA A 165 19.53 -9.50 -8.41
C ALA A 165 19.43 -7.98 -8.58
N ARG A 166 19.39 -7.55 -9.85
CA ARG A 166 19.23 -6.15 -10.24
C ARG A 166 17.87 -5.99 -10.89
N VAL A 167 17.11 -4.98 -10.48
CA VAL A 167 15.80 -4.66 -11.07
C VAL A 167 15.88 -3.28 -11.70
N ILE A 168 15.42 -3.15 -12.95
CA ILE A 168 15.37 -1.89 -13.70
C ILE A 168 13.91 -1.60 -14.03
N THR A 169 13.51 -0.37 -13.78
CA THR A 169 12.18 0.13 -14.12
C THR A 169 12.27 1.33 -15.06
N SER A 170 11.26 1.48 -15.92
CA SER A 170 11.15 2.57 -16.88
C SER A 170 9.84 3.33 -16.69
N LYS A 171 9.91 4.67 -16.59
CA LYS A 171 8.80 5.63 -16.40
C LYS A 171 7.98 5.50 -15.12
N TYR A 172 7.78 4.29 -14.64
CA TYR A 172 6.98 3.99 -13.47
C TYR A 172 7.81 3.19 -12.48
N HIS A 173 7.78 3.61 -11.22
CA HIS A 173 8.77 3.22 -10.23
C HIS A 173 8.11 2.79 -8.92
N PRO A 174 8.56 1.70 -8.29
CA PRO A 174 8.04 1.30 -6.99
C PRO A 174 8.29 2.38 -5.93
N ASP A 175 7.30 2.61 -5.08
CA ASP A 175 7.38 3.57 -3.95
C ASP A 175 7.97 2.95 -2.67
N TYR A 176 8.33 1.67 -2.76
CA TYR A 176 8.78 0.82 -1.67
C TYR A 176 10.27 0.55 -1.62
N TRP A 177 11.01 0.91 -2.68
CA TRP A 177 12.46 0.87 -2.73
C TRP A 177 13.02 2.23 -3.13
N ARG A 178 14.11 2.63 -2.49
CA ARG A 178 14.92 3.74 -2.97
C ARG A 178 15.81 3.24 -4.11
N ALA A 179 15.81 3.95 -5.23
CA ALA A 179 16.68 3.59 -6.35
C ALA A 179 18.15 3.70 -5.95
N ALA A 180 18.92 2.64 -6.22
CA ALA A 180 20.36 2.63 -6.03
C ALA A 180 21.06 3.50 -7.08
N ARG A 181 20.54 3.52 -8.31
CA ARG A 181 21.00 4.40 -9.40
C ARG A 181 19.81 4.86 -10.24
N THR A 182 19.95 6.03 -10.88
CA THR A 182 18.91 6.63 -11.72
C THR A 182 19.49 7.17 -13.02
N ASP A 183 18.71 7.12 -14.10
CA ASP A 183 18.92 7.92 -15.31
C ASP A 183 17.72 8.87 -15.42
N GLY A 184 17.93 10.14 -15.07
CA GLY A 184 16.87 11.16 -15.10
C GLY A 184 16.47 11.60 -16.50
N THR A 185 17.25 11.28 -17.54
CA THR A 185 16.94 11.69 -18.92
C THR A 185 15.90 10.76 -19.53
N LEU A 186 16.05 9.46 -19.27
CA LEU A 186 15.18 8.41 -19.81
C LEU A 186 14.20 7.85 -18.78
N ASP A 187 14.17 8.44 -17.59
CA ASP A 187 13.35 8.05 -16.44
C ASP A 187 13.49 6.56 -16.12
N LEU A 188 14.73 6.14 -15.91
CA LEU A 188 15.09 4.78 -15.51
C LEU A 188 15.59 4.74 -14.07
N ARG A 189 15.22 3.69 -13.35
CA ARG A 189 15.72 3.44 -12.00
C ARG A 189 16.20 2.01 -11.86
N ARG A 190 17.35 1.84 -11.21
CA ARG A 190 17.89 0.55 -10.80
C ARG A 190 17.72 0.36 -9.31
N TYR A 191 17.33 -0.86 -8.94
CA TYR A 191 17.26 -1.36 -7.59
C TYR A 191 18.15 -2.59 -7.45
N ASP A 192 18.86 -2.67 -6.33
CA ASP A 192 19.70 -3.81 -5.96
C ASP A 192 19.71 -3.93 -4.42
N ALA A 193 20.57 -4.78 -3.85
CA ALA A 193 20.62 -4.99 -2.40
C ALA A 193 20.78 -3.69 -1.60
N ALA A 194 21.41 -2.64 -2.15
CA ALA A 194 21.54 -1.35 -1.48
C ALA A 194 20.22 -0.56 -1.39
N SER A 195 19.23 -0.92 -2.22
CA SER A 195 17.87 -0.38 -2.17
C SER A 195 17.02 -0.91 -1.02
N LEU A 196 17.46 -2.00 -0.37
CA LEU A 196 16.73 -2.66 0.72
C LEU A 196 17.26 -2.18 2.07
N SER A 197 16.95 -0.94 2.47
CA SER A 197 17.29 -0.46 3.80
C SER A 197 16.28 -0.95 4.85
N ALA A 198 16.73 -1.19 6.08
CA ALA A 198 15.83 -1.53 7.19
C ALA A 198 14.77 -0.45 7.44
N ALA A 199 15.09 0.81 7.11
CA ALA A 199 14.16 1.92 7.17
C ALA A 199 13.08 1.86 6.07
N ASP A 200 13.46 1.47 4.84
CA ASP A 200 12.51 1.28 3.74
C ASP A 200 11.61 0.07 3.96
N ASP A 201 12.15 -1.01 4.54
CA ASP A 201 11.38 -2.18 4.97
C ASP A 201 10.37 -1.80 6.07
N ALA A 202 10.79 -1.05 7.08
CA ALA A 202 9.90 -0.55 8.12
C ALA A 202 8.84 0.39 7.55
N ARG A 203 9.23 1.35 6.71
CA ARG A 203 8.32 2.30 6.04
C ARG A 203 7.30 1.58 5.17
N TRP A 204 7.71 0.58 4.39
CA TRP A 204 6.80 -0.19 3.56
C TRP A 204 5.80 -1.01 4.37
N ARG A 205 6.29 -1.72 5.40
CA ARG A 205 5.40 -2.47 6.30
C ARG A 205 4.38 -1.53 6.95
N ARG A 206 4.78 -0.31 7.32
CA ARG A 206 3.92 0.72 7.91
C ARG A 206 2.94 1.35 6.92
N LEU A 207 3.40 1.80 5.75
CA LEU A 207 2.65 2.68 4.85
C LEU A 207 2.19 1.99 3.57
N GLY A 208 3.04 1.17 2.98
CA GLY A 208 2.83 0.65 1.64
C GLY A 208 1.80 -0.47 1.57
N LYS A 209 1.81 -1.37 2.56
CA LYS A 209 0.74 -2.37 2.72
C LYS A 209 -0.64 -1.71 2.87
N TRP A 210 -0.69 -0.61 3.61
CA TRP A 210 -1.90 0.19 3.84
C TRP A 210 -2.39 0.90 2.58
N ARG A 211 -1.49 1.56 1.85
CA ARG A 211 -1.79 2.12 0.53
C ARG A 211 -2.28 1.05 -0.44
N GLY A 212 -1.79 -0.19 -0.35
CA GLY A 212 -2.25 -1.32 -1.16
C GLY A 212 -3.74 -1.66 -0.97
N PHE A 213 -4.28 -1.51 0.24
CA PHE A 213 -5.71 -1.68 0.51
C PHE A 213 -6.56 -0.60 -0.20
N TYR A 214 -6.11 0.67 -0.18
CA TYR A 214 -6.82 1.79 -0.82
C TYR A 214 -6.63 1.83 -2.34
N ASN A 215 -5.46 1.44 -2.84
CA ASN A 215 -5.15 1.34 -4.27
C ASN A 215 -5.65 0.03 -4.90
N SER A 216 -6.41 -0.78 -4.14
CA SER A 216 -7.06 -2.02 -4.58
C SER A 216 -6.15 -3.12 -5.10
N ALA A 217 -4.95 -3.22 -4.56
CA ALA A 217 -4.21 -4.48 -4.59
C ALA A 217 -4.95 -5.60 -3.83
N HIS A 218 -5.91 -5.24 -2.96
CA HIS A 218 -6.75 -6.17 -2.19
C HIS A 218 -8.24 -6.04 -2.50
N ALA A 219 -8.59 -5.81 -3.76
CA ALA A 219 -9.98 -5.89 -4.22
C ALA A 219 -10.22 -7.16 -5.08
N PRO A 220 -10.06 -8.38 -4.52
CA PRO A 220 -10.30 -9.63 -5.26
C PRO A 220 -11.77 -9.75 -5.74
N HIS A 221 -12.66 -8.92 -5.20
CA HIS A 221 -14.07 -8.81 -5.56
C HIS A 221 -14.37 -7.91 -6.75
N LEU A 222 -13.41 -7.10 -7.22
CA LEU A 222 -13.61 -6.27 -8.40
C LEU A 222 -13.45 -7.12 -9.68
N PRO A 223 -14.35 -6.97 -10.68
CA PRO A 223 -14.16 -7.58 -11.99
C PRO A 223 -12.78 -7.21 -12.55
N PRO A 224 -12.13 -8.08 -13.34
CA PRO A 224 -10.89 -7.73 -14.03
C PRO A 224 -11.02 -6.39 -14.74
N GLY A 225 -10.31 -5.39 -14.23
CA GLY A 225 -10.29 -4.04 -14.77
C GLY A 225 -11.40 -3.08 -14.30
N ALA A 226 -12.24 -3.41 -13.33
CA ALA A 226 -13.00 -2.34 -12.66
C ALA A 226 -12.03 -1.35 -11.99
N ALA A 227 -12.23 -0.05 -12.22
CA ALA A 227 -11.42 0.99 -11.59
C ALA A 227 -11.67 0.90 -10.07
N PRO A 228 -10.60 0.84 -9.27
CA PRO A 228 -10.76 0.88 -7.84
C PRO A 228 -11.15 2.27 -7.39
N THR A 229 -12.39 2.42 -6.96
CA THR A 229 -12.88 3.61 -6.28
C THR A 229 -12.86 3.37 -4.78
N LEU A 230 -12.86 4.45 -3.99
CA LEU A 230 -13.07 4.35 -2.54
C LEU A 230 -14.39 3.62 -2.21
N ASP A 231 -15.36 3.62 -3.14
CA ASP A 231 -16.61 2.86 -2.98
C ASP A 231 -16.45 1.35 -3.06
N ALA A 232 -15.36 0.87 -3.65
CA ALA A 232 -15.07 -0.54 -3.79
C ALA A 232 -14.24 -1.11 -2.64
N LEU A 233 -13.92 -0.33 -1.60
CA LEU A 233 -13.09 -0.82 -0.50
C LEU A 233 -13.81 -1.91 0.30
N PRO A 234 -13.15 -3.03 0.64
CA PRO A 234 -13.84 -4.20 1.17
C PRO A 234 -14.47 -4.01 2.56
N TRP A 235 -13.99 -3.03 3.33
CA TRP A 235 -14.53 -2.65 4.64
C TRP A 235 -15.64 -1.61 4.58
N ARG A 236 -15.86 -0.97 3.42
CA ARG A 236 -16.79 0.15 3.30
C ARG A 236 -18.22 -0.34 3.04
N SER A 237 -19.10 -0.16 4.01
CA SER A 237 -20.55 -0.35 3.89
C SER A 237 -21.28 0.88 3.34
N GLY A 238 -20.65 2.05 3.41
CA GLY A 238 -21.23 3.35 3.07
C GLY A 238 -21.92 4.05 4.25
N GLU A 239 -22.04 3.37 5.39
CA GLU A 239 -22.62 3.86 6.64
C GLU A 239 -21.64 3.68 7.80
N ALA A 240 -21.90 4.33 8.94
CA ALA A 240 -21.14 4.07 10.15
C ALA A 240 -21.36 2.63 10.63
N TYR A 241 -20.34 2.01 11.24
CA TYR A 241 -20.46 0.62 11.68
C TYR A 241 -21.64 0.44 12.63
N ALA A 242 -22.44 -0.62 12.43
CA ALA A 242 -23.63 -0.86 13.26
C ALA A 242 -23.28 -0.99 14.75
N GLU A 243 -22.11 -1.56 15.08
CA GLU A 243 -21.60 -1.62 16.45
C GLU A 243 -21.28 -0.24 17.05
N LEU A 244 -20.74 0.67 16.24
CA LEU A 244 -20.50 2.05 16.68
C LEU A 244 -21.83 2.77 16.89
N ALA A 245 -22.75 2.70 15.92
CA ALA A 245 -24.05 3.35 16.02
C ALA A 245 -24.80 2.90 17.28
N ARG A 246 -24.85 1.58 17.55
CA ARG A 246 -25.48 1.01 18.75
C ARG A 246 -24.81 1.48 20.05
N TYR A 247 -23.48 1.59 20.07
CA TYR A 247 -22.77 2.13 21.23
C TYR A 247 -23.12 3.60 21.45
N LEU A 248 -23.11 4.40 20.39
CA LEU A 248 -23.39 5.84 20.43
C LEU A 248 -24.82 6.15 20.88
N GLU A 249 -25.80 5.30 20.60
CA GLU A 249 -27.18 5.44 21.09
C GLU A 249 -27.25 5.53 22.62
N ALA A 250 -26.46 4.70 23.32
CA ALA A 250 -26.42 4.63 24.78
C ALA A 250 -25.30 5.47 25.40
N ALA A 251 -24.32 5.91 24.62
CA ALA A 251 -23.17 6.65 25.12
C ALA A 251 -23.57 8.09 25.54
N PRO A 252 -23.04 8.59 26.68
CA PRO A 252 -23.16 10.00 26.99
C PRO A 252 -22.40 10.84 25.96
N ARG A 253 -22.87 12.07 25.74
CA ARG A 253 -22.10 13.06 24.97
C ARG A 253 -20.73 13.26 25.62
N GLY A 254 -19.70 13.46 24.80
CA GLY A 254 -18.34 13.75 25.24
C GLY A 254 -17.77 14.97 24.54
N ALA A 255 -16.62 15.43 25.03
CA ALA A 255 -15.91 16.55 24.43
C ALA A 255 -15.19 16.14 23.15
N ARG A 256 -14.42 15.05 23.16
CA ARG A 256 -13.52 14.69 22.04
C ARG A 256 -13.58 13.22 21.68
N ALA A 257 -13.76 12.92 20.41
CA ALA A 257 -13.64 11.56 19.85
C ALA A 257 -12.59 11.48 18.74
N LEU A 258 -11.96 10.30 18.62
CA LEU A 258 -11.01 9.97 17.55
C LEU A 258 -11.47 8.72 16.79
N ASP A 259 -11.43 8.78 15.46
CA ASP A 259 -11.60 7.66 14.53
C ASP A 259 -10.23 7.29 13.93
N VAL A 260 -9.70 6.11 14.29
CA VAL A 260 -8.36 5.65 13.88
C VAL A 260 -8.42 4.81 12.61
N GLY A 261 -7.74 5.27 11.55
CA GLY A 261 -7.93 4.76 10.20
C GLY A 261 -9.34 5.10 9.71
N CYS A 262 -9.65 6.40 9.70
CA CYS A 262 -11.02 6.88 9.51
C CYS A 262 -11.59 6.57 8.11
N GLY A 263 -10.75 6.13 7.17
CA GLY A 263 -11.17 5.80 5.81
C GLY A 263 -11.92 6.96 5.18
N THR A 264 -13.08 6.68 4.60
CA THR A 264 -13.92 7.69 3.96
C THR A 264 -14.77 8.52 4.93
N GLY A 265 -14.68 8.31 6.25
CA GLY A 265 -15.27 9.21 7.26
C GLY A 265 -16.72 8.93 7.65
N GLU A 266 -17.29 7.75 7.34
CA GLU A 266 -18.62 7.35 7.80
C GLU A 266 -18.72 7.34 9.33
N ASN A 267 -17.74 6.74 10.01
CA ASN A 267 -17.70 6.71 11.48
C ASN A 267 -17.39 8.09 12.07
N LEU A 268 -16.49 8.86 11.44
CA LEU A 268 -16.21 10.25 11.80
C LEU A 268 -17.49 11.10 11.86
N ALA A 269 -18.36 11.01 10.85
CA ALA A 269 -19.64 11.73 10.83
C ALA A 269 -20.57 11.29 11.97
N ALA A 270 -20.64 9.99 12.27
CA ALA A 270 -21.43 9.48 13.39
C ALA A 270 -20.91 9.96 14.76
N LEU A 271 -19.59 10.05 14.93
CA LEU A 271 -18.97 10.61 16.12
C LEU A 271 -19.29 12.09 16.27
N ALA A 272 -19.24 12.87 15.20
CA ALA A 272 -19.56 14.30 15.21
C ALA A 272 -20.99 14.60 15.74
N ALA A 273 -21.93 13.66 15.60
CA ALA A 273 -23.29 13.81 16.14
C ALA A 273 -23.38 13.69 17.67
N ARG A 274 -22.32 13.17 18.33
CA ARG A 274 -22.31 12.86 19.77
C ARG A 274 -21.20 13.56 20.56
N PHE A 275 -20.21 14.13 19.88
CA PHE A 275 -19.05 14.76 20.51
C PHE A 275 -18.86 16.22 20.08
N ASP A 276 -18.32 17.05 20.97
CA ASP A 276 -18.05 18.47 20.66
C ASP A 276 -16.93 18.64 19.62
N GLU A 277 -16.02 17.66 19.51
CA GLU A 277 -14.99 17.55 18.47
C GLU A 277 -14.83 16.08 18.06
N ALA A 278 -14.85 15.81 16.75
CA ALA A 278 -14.51 14.51 16.18
C ALA A 278 -13.30 14.67 15.24
N LEU A 279 -12.24 13.90 15.50
CA LEU A 279 -11.03 13.85 14.68
C LEU A 279 -10.93 12.50 13.98
N GLY A 280 -10.65 12.49 12.68
CA GLY A 280 -10.24 11.29 11.95
C GLY A 280 -8.74 11.33 11.66
N VAL A 281 -8.07 10.17 11.69
CA VAL A 281 -6.71 10.04 11.18
C VAL A 281 -6.64 8.86 10.20
N ASP A 282 -6.06 9.08 9.03
CA ASP A 282 -5.75 8.00 8.08
C ASP A 282 -4.37 8.24 7.45
N VAL A 283 -3.69 7.17 7.06
CA VAL A 283 -2.37 7.24 6.43
C VAL A 283 -2.44 7.61 4.95
N VAL A 284 -3.63 7.45 4.34
CA VAL A 284 -3.87 7.72 2.93
C VAL A 284 -4.54 9.08 2.73
N GLN A 285 -3.88 9.95 1.96
CA GLN A 285 -4.37 11.29 1.64
C GLN A 285 -5.79 11.28 1.06
N GLY A 286 -6.05 10.47 0.02
CA GLY A 286 -7.37 10.39 -0.60
C GLY A 286 -8.48 9.89 0.33
N ALA A 287 -8.14 9.12 1.38
CA ALA A 287 -9.11 8.73 2.40
C ALA A 287 -9.47 9.92 3.30
N ALA A 288 -8.45 10.63 3.81
CA ALA A 288 -8.65 11.83 4.60
C ALA A 288 -9.41 12.93 3.83
N ASP A 289 -9.12 13.11 2.54
CA ASP A 289 -9.83 14.06 1.67
C ASP A 289 -11.30 13.67 1.54
N ALA A 290 -11.60 12.39 1.30
CA ALA A 290 -12.97 11.89 1.21
C ALA A 290 -13.73 12.02 2.55
N ALA A 291 -13.04 11.79 3.68
CA ALA A 291 -13.61 12.00 5.00
C ALA A 291 -13.92 13.47 5.27
N ASN A 292 -13.05 14.39 4.85
CA ASN A 292 -13.27 15.82 4.95
C ASN A 292 -14.42 16.28 4.04
N GLU A 293 -14.53 15.78 2.81
CA GLU A 293 -15.65 16.11 1.92
C GLU A 293 -16.98 15.61 2.53
N ARG A 294 -17.01 14.40 3.09
CA ARG A 294 -18.20 13.90 3.80
C ARG A 294 -18.56 14.75 5.01
N ALA A 295 -17.56 15.25 5.73
CA ALA A 295 -17.72 16.07 6.92
C ALA A 295 -17.83 17.58 6.62
N ARG A 296 -17.91 18.00 5.35
CA ARG A 296 -17.83 19.43 4.97
C ARG A 296 -18.87 20.33 5.62
N ASP A 297 -20.05 19.78 5.93
CA ASP A 297 -21.18 20.48 6.54
C ASP A 297 -21.19 20.31 8.09
N LEU A 298 -20.13 19.71 8.66
CA LEU A 298 -19.96 19.46 10.09
C LEU A 298 -18.80 20.29 10.65
N GLU A 299 -19.12 21.40 11.33
CA GLU A 299 -18.11 22.33 11.87
C GLU A 299 -17.19 21.69 12.94
N ASN A 300 -17.63 20.60 13.57
CA ASN A 300 -16.93 19.91 14.64
C ASN A 300 -16.18 18.65 14.19
N ALA A 301 -16.08 18.37 12.89
CA ALA A 301 -15.45 17.16 12.38
C ALA A 301 -14.37 17.48 11.33
N ARG A 302 -13.21 16.84 11.45
CA ARG A 302 -12.15 16.89 10.42
C ARG A 302 -11.29 15.65 10.43
N ALA A 303 -10.71 15.31 9.29
CA ALA A 303 -9.73 14.24 9.13
C ALA A 303 -8.34 14.81 8.81
N VAL A 304 -7.30 14.16 9.32
CA VAL A 304 -5.89 14.50 9.07
C VAL A 304 -5.13 13.30 8.53
N VAL A 305 -4.10 13.56 7.73
CA VAL A 305 -3.19 12.51 7.25
C VAL A 305 -2.12 12.24 8.29
N GLY A 306 -1.94 10.98 8.67
CA GLY A 306 -0.95 10.59 9.67
C GLY A 306 -0.63 9.10 9.71
N ASP A 307 0.65 8.78 9.88
CA ASP A 307 1.10 7.44 10.25
C ASP A 307 0.97 7.26 11.77
N VAL A 308 0.03 6.42 12.20
CA VAL A 308 -0.23 6.14 13.62
C VAL A 308 0.92 5.40 14.31
N LEU A 309 1.83 4.79 13.55
CA LEU A 309 3.04 4.15 14.06
C LEU A 309 4.26 5.09 14.06
N ALA A 310 4.11 6.33 13.60
CA ALA A 310 5.19 7.31 13.66
C ALA A 310 5.49 7.72 15.11
N PRO A 311 6.78 7.90 15.48
CA PRO A 311 7.14 8.43 16.78
C PRO A 311 6.42 9.76 17.08
N GLY A 312 5.78 9.84 18.24
CA GLY A 312 5.03 11.03 18.67
C GLY A 312 3.65 11.21 18.04
N ALA A 313 3.15 10.26 17.23
CA ALA A 313 1.83 10.35 16.59
C ALA A 313 0.70 10.60 17.60
N ALA A 314 0.64 9.82 18.68
CA ALA A 314 -0.37 10.00 19.73
C ALA A 314 -0.27 11.38 20.42
N ALA A 315 0.95 11.88 20.65
CA ALA A 315 1.15 13.19 21.26
C ALA A 315 0.65 14.34 20.36
N LYS A 316 0.80 14.21 19.03
CA LYS A 316 0.28 15.17 18.05
C LYS A 316 -1.24 15.19 18.00
N LEU A 317 -1.89 14.03 18.15
CA LEU A 317 -3.37 13.92 18.16
C LEU A 317 -3.98 14.35 19.50
N GLY A 318 -3.26 14.11 20.60
CA GLY A 318 -3.73 14.37 21.97
C GLY A 318 -4.58 13.22 22.52
N THR A 319 -5.40 13.51 23.52
CA THR A 319 -6.24 12.51 24.21
C THR A 319 -7.73 12.73 24.01
N PHE A 320 -8.49 11.63 24.06
CA PHE A 320 -9.90 11.58 23.68
C PHE A 320 -10.75 10.86 24.75
N ASP A 321 -12.01 11.26 24.80
CA ASP A 321 -13.05 10.67 25.66
C ASP A 321 -13.46 9.31 25.11
N PHE A 322 -13.48 9.21 23.78
CA PHE A 322 -13.77 8.00 23.05
C PHE A 322 -12.83 7.85 21.86
N VAL A 323 -12.19 6.70 21.75
CA VAL A 323 -11.40 6.31 20.58
C VAL A 323 -12.11 5.15 19.91
N PHE A 324 -12.34 5.26 18.61
CA PHE A 324 -12.93 4.22 17.80
C PHE A 324 -11.89 3.71 16.79
N ASP A 325 -11.83 2.41 16.65
CA ASP A 325 -11.03 1.71 15.66
C ASP A 325 -11.90 0.63 15.02
N ALA A 326 -12.03 0.69 13.71
CA ALA A 326 -12.58 -0.41 12.94
C ALA A 326 -11.55 -0.89 11.91
N GLN A 327 -11.06 -2.10 12.15
CA GLN A 327 -10.16 -2.82 11.27
C GLN A 327 -8.75 -2.23 11.12
N THR A 328 -8.36 -1.29 11.97
CA THR A 328 -7.03 -0.64 11.89
C THR A 328 -6.01 -1.27 12.82
N TRP A 329 -6.36 -1.47 14.10
CA TRP A 329 -5.47 -1.99 15.13
C TRP A 329 -4.83 -3.33 14.74
N HIS A 330 -5.62 -4.26 14.21
CA HIS A 330 -5.14 -5.60 13.85
C HIS A 330 -4.16 -5.59 12.67
N CYS A 331 -4.23 -4.56 11.82
CA CYS A 331 -3.30 -4.37 10.72
C CYS A 331 -1.98 -3.78 11.23
N VAL A 332 -2.03 -2.71 12.03
CA VAL A 332 -0.82 -2.03 12.52
C VAL A 332 -0.03 -2.84 13.54
N ARG A 333 -0.69 -3.67 14.36
CA ARG A 333 0.04 -4.54 15.31
C ARG A 333 0.89 -5.60 14.62
N GLY A 334 0.52 -6.01 13.41
CA GLY A 334 1.31 -6.94 12.59
C GLY A 334 2.57 -6.31 12.01
N VAL A 335 2.69 -4.98 12.12
CA VAL A 335 3.86 -4.21 11.68
C VAL A 335 4.78 -3.94 12.87
N ASP A 336 4.23 -3.35 13.93
CA ASP A 336 4.96 -2.98 15.14
C ASP A 336 4.01 -2.99 16.34
N GLU A 337 3.93 -4.14 17.01
CA GLU A 337 3.01 -4.36 18.12
C GLU A 337 3.29 -3.43 19.32
N ALA A 338 4.56 -3.12 19.59
CA ALA A 338 4.94 -2.25 20.69
C ALA A 338 4.54 -0.80 20.40
N ALA A 339 4.80 -0.30 19.19
CA ALA A 339 4.39 1.04 18.79
C ALA A 339 2.86 1.17 18.74
N ALA A 340 2.15 0.17 18.21
CA ALA A 340 0.68 0.15 18.23
C ALA A 340 0.16 0.21 19.67
N ARG A 341 0.63 -0.67 20.56
CA ARG A 341 0.24 -0.67 21.98
C ARG A 341 0.47 0.68 22.65
N ALA A 342 1.61 1.31 22.42
CA ALA A 342 1.93 2.63 22.95
C ALA A 342 0.99 3.72 22.40
N PHE A 343 0.70 3.69 21.09
CA PHE A 343 -0.19 4.63 20.43
C PHE A 343 -1.60 4.60 21.03
N TYR A 344 -2.29 3.46 20.98
CA TYR A 344 -3.66 3.34 21.51
C TYR A 344 -3.72 3.59 23.03
N GLY A 345 -2.71 3.12 23.76
CA GLY A 345 -2.59 3.38 25.19
C GLY A 345 -2.57 4.88 25.50
N ALA A 346 -1.82 5.69 24.75
CA ALA A 346 -1.69 7.12 25.02
C ALA A 346 -2.93 7.96 24.64
N LEU A 347 -3.80 7.47 23.76
CA LEU A 347 -4.92 8.26 23.22
C LEU A 347 -6.12 8.41 24.18
N VAL A 348 -6.35 7.45 25.08
CA VAL A 348 -7.56 7.44 25.91
C VAL A 348 -7.32 8.26 27.17
N ARG A 349 -8.10 9.32 27.41
CA ARG A 349 -8.01 10.12 28.64
C ARG A 349 -8.49 9.31 29.87
N PRO A 350 -8.17 9.72 31.12
CA PRO A 350 -8.77 9.13 32.31
C PRO A 350 -10.31 9.15 32.26
N GLY A 351 -10.95 8.00 32.52
CA GLY A 351 -12.40 7.83 32.38
C GLY A 351 -12.90 7.64 30.94
N GLY A 352 -12.03 7.75 29.93
CA GLY A 352 -12.36 7.52 28.53
C GLY A 352 -12.43 6.04 28.15
N ARG A 353 -12.90 5.78 26.93
CA ARG A 353 -13.04 4.43 26.36
C ARG A 353 -12.40 4.30 24.98
N LEU A 354 -11.99 3.08 24.66
CA LEU A 354 -11.52 2.67 23.34
C LEU A 354 -12.36 1.49 22.88
N MET A 355 -12.98 1.59 21.70
CA MET A 355 -13.62 0.47 21.05
C MET A 355 -12.79 0.03 19.83
N VAL A 356 -12.47 -1.26 19.78
CA VAL A 356 -11.75 -1.89 18.66
C VAL A 356 -12.65 -2.96 18.05
N LEU A 357 -12.88 -2.85 16.74
CA LEU A 357 -13.49 -3.88 15.91
C LEU A 357 -12.41 -4.55 15.06
N CYS A 358 -12.10 -5.82 15.31
CA CYS A 358 -11.05 -6.55 14.60
C CYS A 358 -11.48 -7.94 14.14
N GLY A 359 -10.71 -8.58 13.25
CA GLY A 359 -11.05 -9.92 12.74
C GLY A 359 -10.96 -10.98 13.84
N ASN A 360 -11.82 -11.99 13.76
CA ASN A 360 -11.92 -13.05 14.75
C ASN A 360 -11.27 -14.36 14.24
N ALA A 361 -10.34 -14.94 15.01
CA ALA A 361 -9.71 -16.23 14.69
C ALA A 361 -10.66 -17.43 14.69
N ASP A 362 -11.85 -17.30 15.28
CA ASP A 362 -12.89 -18.33 15.25
C ASP A 362 -13.68 -18.34 13.93
N GLU A 363 -13.40 -17.40 13.00
CA GLU A 363 -14.00 -17.41 11.66
C GLU A 363 -13.50 -18.63 10.84
N PRO A 364 -14.39 -19.58 10.46
CA PRO A 364 -13.99 -20.72 9.65
C PRO A 364 -13.57 -20.36 8.22
N ASP A 365 -14.14 -19.31 7.62
CA ASP A 365 -13.83 -18.92 6.25
C ASP A 365 -12.51 -18.16 6.18
N GLU A 366 -11.48 -18.64 5.48
CA GLU A 366 -10.14 -18.04 5.33
C GLU A 366 -10.09 -16.64 4.66
N ARG A 367 -11.20 -16.15 4.12
CA ARG A 367 -11.32 -14.82 3.52
C ARG A 367 -11.62 -13.74 4.56
N GLY A 368 -11.44 -12.47 4.19
CA GLY A 368 -11.80 -11.31 5.02
C GLY A 368 -10.65 -10.72 5.85
N PRO A 369 -10.95 -9.97 6.93
CA PRO A 369 -9.95 -9.25 7.72
C PRO A 369 -8.92 -10.15 8.39
N VAL A 370 -7.75 -9.58 8.73
CA VAL A 370 -6.75 -10.30 9.52
C VAL A 370 -7.35 -10.72 10.85
N ARG A 371 -7.22 -12.01 11.16
CA ARG A 371 -7.81 -12.62 12.35
C ARG A 371 -6.91 -12.47 13.56
N VAL A 372 -7.54 -12.28 14.71
CA VAL A 372 -6.87 -12.16 15.99
C VAL A 372 -7.47 -13.17 16.96
N ALA A 373 -6.60 -13.92 17.64
CA ALA A 373 -7.02 -14.84 18.69
C ALA A 373 -7.55 -14.06 19.89
N ARG A 374 -8.55 -14.61 20.58
CA ARG A 374 -9.16 -13.97 21.76
C ARG A 374 -8.10 -13.53 22.79
N ALA A 375 -7.13 -14.39 23.09
CA ALA A 375 -6.06 -14.12 24.05
C ALA A 375 -5.13 -12.96 23.64
N ASP A 376 -5.01 -12.68 22.33
CA ASP A 376 -4.21 -11.55 21.84
C ASP A 376 -4.99 -10.24 21.91
N VAL A 377 -6.32 -10.29 21.74
CA VAL A 377 -7.19 -9.16 22.06
C VAL A 377 -7.09 -8.87 23.56
N GLU A 378 -7.27 -9.87 24.42
CA GLU A 378 -7.24 -9.68 25.88
C GLU A 378 -5.92 -9.08 26.43
N ARG A 379 -4.80 -9.31 25.74
CA ARG A 379 -3.47 -8.79 26.10
C ARG A 379 -3.01 -7.59 25.28
N ALA A 380 -3.88 -7.07 24.40
CA ALA A 380 -3.54 -6.05 23.41
C ALA A 380 -2.89 -4.80 24.03
N PHE A 381 -3.38 -4.39 25.20
CA PHE A 381 -3.01 -3.13 25.84
C PHE A 381 -2.44 -3.31 27.26
N ASP A 382 -1.92 -4.49 27.60
CA ASP A 382 -1.24 -4.72 28.88
C ASP A 382 -0.13 -3.68 29.09
N GLY A 383 -0.04 -3.16 30.31
CA GLY A 383 0.94 -2.13 30.69
C GLY A 383 0.56 -0.69 30.33
N THR A 384 -0.54 -0.46 29.61
CA THR A 384 -0.97 0.91 29.22
C THR A 384 -1.93 1.57 30.23
N GLY A 385 -2.46 0.79 31.17
CA GLY A 385 -3.52 1.21 32.09
C GLY A 385 -4.94 1.16 31.52
N LEU A 386 -5.11 0.70 30.27
CA LEU A 386 -6.42 0.31 29.74
C LEU A 386 -6.86 -1.03 30.34
N VAL A 387 -8.14 -1.13 30.68
CA VAL A 387 -8.78 -2.33 31.22
C VAL A 387 -9.86 -2.77 30.25
N LEU A 388 -9.86 -4.04 29.86
CA LEU A 388 -10.89 -4.62 29.02
C LEU A 388 -12.22 -4.67 29.80
N GLU A 389 -13.22 -3.92 29.32
CA GLU A 389 -14.56 -3.84 29.91
C GLU A 389 -15.49 -4.91 29.32
N ALA A 390 -15.40 -5.15 28.01
CA ALA A 390 -16.18 -6.17 27.33
C ALA A 390 -15.46 -6.71 26.09
N LEU A 391 -15.62 -8.01 25.83
CA LEU A 391 -15.16 -8.67 24.60
C LEU A 391 -16.22 -9.66 24.14
N SER A 392 -16.81 -9.39 22.98
CA SER A 392 -17.87 -10.22 22.39
C SER A 392 -17.63 -10.43 20.90
N PRO A 393 -18.00 -11.59 20.34
CA PRO A 393 -18.04 -11.75 18.90
C PRO A 393 -19.15 -10.91 18.27
N PHE A 394 -18.97 -10.50 17.03
CA PHE A 394 -19.99 -9.84 16.20
C PHE A 394 -19.75 -10.18 14.72
N ARG A 395 -20.67 -9.82 13.84
CA ARG A 395 -20.50 -9.94 12.38
C ARG A 395 -20.28 -8.54 11.82
N PHE A 396 -19.27 -8.37 10.95
CA PHE A 396 -19.07 -7.10 10.25
C PHE A 396 -20.29 -6.73 9.42
N ASP A 397 -20.40 -5.46 9.04
CA ASP A 397 -21.51 -5.02 8.18
C ASP A 397 -21.37 -5.61 6.77
N ALA A 398 -22.50 -5.84 6.10
CA ALA A 398 -22.50 -6.28 4.72
C ALA A 398 -21.94 -5.18 3.82
N THR A 399 -21.04 -5.55 2.91
CA THR A 399 -20.46 -4.64 1.92
C THR A 399 -20.65 -5.19 0.51
N ALA A 400 -20.56 -4.33 -0.50
CA ALA A 400 -20.58 -4.76 -1.89
C ALA A 400 -19.43 -5.74 -2.21
N ALA A 401 -18.32 -5.64 -1.49
CA ALA A 401 -17.18 -6.56 -1.63
C ALA A 401 -17.47 -7.96 -1.08
N TYR A 402 -18.13 -8.04 0.07
CA TYR A 402 -18.52 -9.32 0.65
C TYR A 402 -19.60 -10.01 -0.20
N ALA A 403 -20.56 -9.24 -0.71
CA ALA A 403 -21.61 -9.76 -1.58
C ALA A 403 -21.06 -10.43 -2.86
N ARG A 404 -19.95 -9.94 -3.41
CA ARG A 404 -19.31 -10.48 -4.62
C ARG A 404 -18.40 -11.70 -4.36
N GLN A 405 -18.08 -11.97 -3.11
CA GLN A 405 -17.24 -13.10 -2.71
C GLN A 405 -18.10 -14.28 -2.23
N ASP A 406 -19.43 -14.25 -2.43
CA ASP A 406 -20.34 -15.30 -2.01
C ASP A 406 -20.17 -15.67 -0.51
N PHE A 407 -19.96 -14.67 0.34
CA PHE A 407 -20.01 -14.86 1.80
C PHE A 407 -21.44 -15.19 2.22
N THR A 408 -21.62 -16.29 2.96
CA THR A 408 -22.92 -16.66 3.53
C THR A 408 -23.39 -15.66 4.58
N GLU A 409 -22.44 -15.17 5.38
CA GLU A 409 -22.59 -14.08 6.33
C GLU A 409 -21.33 -13.21 6.26
N PRO A 410 -21.39 -11.92 6.59
CA PRO A 410 -20.19 -11.12 6.74
C PRO A 410 -19.17 -11.75 7.71
N PRO A 411 -17.86 -11.47 7.56
CA PRO A 411 -16.84 -12.07 8.41
C PRO A 411 -17.09 -11.84 9.91
N LEU A 412 -16.70 -12.81 10.74
CA LEU A 412 -16.75 -12.72 12.18
C LEU A 412 -15.66 -11.77 12.68
N GLY A 413 -16.02 -10.94 13.65
CA GLY A 413 -15.14 -10.00 14.32
C GLY A 413 -15.20 -10.10 15.84
N TRP A 414 -14.20 -9.52 16.49
CA TRP A 414 -14.20 -9.21 17.91
C TRP A 414 -14.56 -7.74 18.10
N ARG A 415 -15.55 -7.48 18.96
CA ARG A 415 -15.80 -6.16 19.52
C ARG A 415 -15.20 -6.10 20.91
N ALA A 416 -14.11 -5.35 21.05
CA ALA A 416 -13.43 -5.14 22.31
C ALA A 416 -13.66 -3.70 22.79
N LEU A 417 -14.25 -3.54 23.98
CA LEU A 417 -14.41 -2.25 24.64
C LEU A 417 -13.44 -2.18 25.81
N TRP A 418 -12.61 -1.15 25.81
CA TRP A 418 -11.60 -0.87 26.82
C TRP A 418 -11.93 0.44 27.51
N ARG A 419 -11.55 0.55 28.78
CA ARG A 419 -11.72 1.75 29.59
C ARG A 419 -10.41 2.12 30.25
N ARG A 420 -10.10 3.41 30.28
CA ARG A 420 -9.12 3.95 31.23
C ARG A 420 -9.84 4.31 32.52
N PRO A 421 -9.46 3.76 33.69
CA PRO A 421 -10.05 4.18 34.96
C PRO A 421 -10.01 5.70 35.13
N ALA A 422 -11.07 6.28 35.68
CA ALA A 422 -10.99 7.63 36.22
C ALA A 422 -10.04 7.56 37.42
N SER A 423 -9.01 8.41 37.43
CA SER A 423 -8.01 8.48 38.50
C SER A 423 -8.63 8.69 39.87
#